data_AF-A0A2L2Z0X8-F1
#
_entry.id   AF-A0A2L2Z0X8-F1
#
_cell.length_a   1.000
_cell.length_b   1.000
_cell.length_c   1.000
_cell.angle_alpha   90.00
_cell.angle_beta   90.00
_cell.angle_gamma   90.00
#
_symmetry.space_group_name_H-M   'P 1'
#
loop_
_entity.id
_entity.type
_entity.pdbx_description
1 polymer ?
#
loop_
_entity_poly.entity_id
_entity_poly.type
_entity_poly.pdbx_seq_one_letter_code
_entity_poly.pdbx_strand_id
1 'polypeptide(L)'
;IQYDNLTGDILIASAVVAYLGAFTSAFRQDQCVTWVSLCQKCGIPCSDEFSLQDALGDPVLIRDWNLAGLPTDSFSTENGIIITNARRWPLLIDPQGQAS
;
A
#
# COMPACT_ATOMS: atom_id res chain seq x y z
N ILE A 1 20.51 7.32 1.75
CA ILE A 1 19.69 6.41 2.59
C ILE A 1 18.28 6.24 2.01
N GLN A 2 17.38 7.23 2.02
CA GLN A 2 16.02 7.05 1.48
C GLN A 2 15.99 6.73 -0.04
N TYR A 3 16.92 7.30 -0.82
CA TYR A 3 17.04 6.99 -2.26
C TYR A 3 17.61 5.61 -2.56
N ASP A 4 18.41 5.03 -1.67
CA ASP A 4 19.05 3.74 -1.90
C ASP A 4 18.02 2.61 -1.76
N ASN A 5 17.12 2.73 -0.78
CA ASN A 5 16.07 1.76 -0.48
C ASN A 5 14.85 1.84 -1.43
N LEU A 6 14.76 2.93 -2.21
CA LEU A 6 13.62 3.20 -3.09
C LEU A 6 13.33 2.03 -4.04
N THR A 7 14.36 1.34 -4.53
CA THR A 7 14.19 0.23 -5.47
C THR A 7 13.41 -0.93 -4.84
N GLY A 8 13.78 -1.34 -3.62
CA GLY A 8 13.08 -2.39 -2.90
C GLY A 8 11.70 -1.95 -2.42
N ASP A 9 11.56 -0.72 -1.96
CA ASP A 9 10.28 -0.19 -1.48
C ASP A 9 9.25 -0.11 -2.62
N ILE A 10 9.65 0.36 -3.81
CA ILE A 10 8.78 0.37 -5.00
C ILE A 10 8.46 -1.04 -5.49
N LEU A 11 9.40 -1.99 -5.40
CA LEU A 11 9.15 -3.39 -5.75
C LEU A 11 8.05 -3.99 -4.86
N ILE A 12 8.17 -3.83 -3.55
CA ILE A 12 7.21 -4.32 -2.56
C ILE A 12 5.86 -3.62 -2.77
N ALA A 13 5.85 -2.29 -2.91
CA ALA A 13 4.62 -1.53 -3.12
C ALA A 13 3.87 -1.97 -4.39
N SER A 14 4.60 -2.23 -5.49
CA SER A 14 4.02 -2.73 -6.73
C SER A 14 3.38 -4.11 -6.54
N ALA A 15 4.03 -4.99 -5.78
CA ALA A 15 3.49 -6.32 -5.47
C ALA A 15 2.24 -6.24 -4.57
N VAL A 16 2.19 -5.30 -3.61
CA VAL A 16 1.01 -5.05 -2.77
C VAL A 16 -0.18 -4.63 -3.63
N VAL A 17 0.00 -3.65 -4.52
CA VAL A 17 -1.06 -3.17 -5.41
C VAL A 17 -1.52 -4.28 -6.38
N ALA A 18 -0.60 -5.08 -6.90
CA ALA A 18 -0.91 -6.12 -7.88
C ALA A 18 -1.62 -7.35 -7.29
N TYR A 19 -1.24 -7.76 -6.08
CA TYR A 19 -1.65 -9.07 -5.53
C TYR A 19 -2.47 -8.98 -4.24
N LEU A 20 -2.24 -7.96 -3.42
CA LEU A 20 -2.75 -7.96 -2.04
C LEU A 20 -4.00 -7.09 -1.84
N GLY A 21 -4.52 -6.46 -2.89
CA GLY A 21 -5.68 -5.56 -2.80
C GLY A 21 -6.95 -6.19 -2.23
N ALA A 22 -7.15 -7.51 -2.38
CA ALA A 22 -8.32 -8.23 -1.88
C ALA A 22 -8.16 -8.78 -0.45
N PHE A 23 -6.99 -8.62 0.18
CA PHE A 23 -6.68 -9.22 1.47
C PHE A 23 -6.81 -8.21 2.62
N THR A 24 -6.91 -8.73 3.85
CA THR A 24 -7.03 -7.93 5.08
C THR A 24 -5.72 -7.22 5.41
N SER A 25 -5.80 -6.11 6.17
CA SER A 25 -4.62 -5.35 6.62
C SER A 25 -3.57 -6.23 7.29
N ALA A 26 -3.99 -7.13 8.18
CA ALA A 26 -3.09 -8.03 8.90
C ALA A 26 -2.33 -8.97 7.94
N PHE A 27 -3.03 -9.55 6.96
CA PHE A 27 -2.39 -10.39 5.97
C PHE A 27 -1.42 -9.60 5.08
N ARG A 28 -1.77 -8.37 4.70
CA ARG A 28 -0.87 -7.48 3.95
C ARG A 28 0.41 -7.22 4.74
N GLN A 29 0.29 -6.90 6.03
CA GLN A 29 1.43 -6.62 6.89
C GLN A 29 2.36 -7.83 7.04
N ASP A 30 1.82 -9.02 7.30
CA ASP A 30 2.59 -10.26 7.39
C ASP A 30 3.35 -10.58 6.09
N GLN A 31 2.71 -10.36 4.94
CA GLN A 31 3.35 -10.54 3.64
C GLN A 31 4.43 -9.50 3.37
N CYS A 32 4.20 -8.23 3.70
CA CYS A 32 5.21 -7.18 3.56
C CYS A 32 6.47 -7.50 4.38
N VAL A 33 6.34 -7.94 5.62
CA VAL A 33 7.48 -8.36 6.47
C VAL A 33 8.26 -9.51 5.82
N THR A 34 7.53 -10.47 5.25
CA THR A 34 8.14 -11.60 4.53
C THR A 34 8.90 -11.13 3.29
N TRP A 35 8.34 -10.18 2.53
CA TRP A 35 8.94 -9.65 1.31
C TRP A 35 10.14 -8.74 1.57
N VAL A 36 10.11 -7.91 2.63
CA VAL A 36 11.29 -7.18 3.11
C VAL A 36 12.42 -8.15 3.43
N SER A 37 12.13 -9.20 4.21
CA SER A 37 13.11 -10.23 4.56
C SER A 37 13.71 -10.93 3.32
N LEU A 38 12.91 -11.15 2.28
CA LEU A 38 13.38 -11.71 1.01
C LEU A 38 14.24 -10.72 0.23
N CYS A 39 13.84 -9.45 0.14
CA CYS A 39 14.63 -8.41 -0.52
C CYS A 39 16.01 -8.28 0.12
N GLN A 40 16.08 -8.24 1.45
CA GLN A 40 17.33 -8.22 2.20
C GLN A 40 18.21 -9.45 1.91
N LYS A 41 17.63 -10.66 1.88
CA LYS A 41 18.35 -11.89 1.51
C LYS A 41 18.89 -11.87 0.08
N CYS A 42 18.18 -11.21 -0.83
CA CYS A 42 18.59 -11.04 -2.23
C CYS A 42 19.58 -9.88 -2.43
N GLY A 43 19.95 -9.16 -1.37
CA GLY A 43 20.83 -7.98 -1.47
C GLY A 43 20.15 -6.77 -2.12
N ILE A 44 18.82 -6.74 -2.15
CA ILE A 44 18.04 -5.60 -2.65
C ILE A 44 17.85 -4.62 -1.49
N PRO A 45 18.36 -3.38 -1.61
CA PRO A 45 18.14 -2.36 -0.59
C PRO A 45 16.64 -2.03 -0.50
N CYS A 46 16.10 -2.11 0.72
CA CYS A 46 14.73 -1.77 1.08
C CYS A 46 14.71 -1.23 2.50
N SER A 47 13.65 -0.52 2.85
CA SER A 47 13.44 -0.04 4.21
C SER A 47 13.16 -1.20 5.16
N ASP A 48 13.73 -1.15 6.38
CA ASP A 48 13.52 -2.19 7.40
C ASP A 48 12.05 -2.30 7.79
N GLU A 49 11.35 -1.16 7.82
CA GLU A 49 9.92 -1.06 8.00
C GLU A 49 9.30 -0.48 6.72
N PHE A 50 8.58 -1.33 5.98
CA PHE A 50 7.90 -0.94 4.76
C PHE A 50 6.58 -0.23 5.06
N SER A 51 6.34 0.89 4.38
CA SER A 51 5.09 1.65 4.45
C SER A 51 4.58 1.94 3.05
N LEU A 52 3.38 1.43 2.73
CA LEU A 52 2.75 1.67 1.42
C LEU A 52 2.43 3.16 1.22
N GLN A 53 2.07 3.84 2.30
CA GLN A 53 1.79 5.27 2.29
C GLN A 53 3.05 6.09 2.01
N ASP A 54 4.21 5.71 2.55
CA ASP A 54 5.45 6.43 2.28
C ASP A 54 5.99 6.13 0.87
N ALA A 55 5.72 4.93 0.34
CA ALA A 55 6.17 4.51 -0.98
C ALA A 55 5.31 5.08 -2.13
N LEU A 56 3.99 5.11 -1.98
CA LEU A 56 3.04 5.47 -3.06
C LEU A 56 1.99 6.53 -2.66
N GLY A 57 1.98 6.98 -1.40
CA GLY A 57 1.01 7.95 -0.93
C GLY A 57 1.33 9.36 -1.41
N ASP A 58 0.35 10.02 -2.02
CA ASP A 58 0.38 11.46 -2.27
C ASP A 58 -0.39 12.17 -1.15
N PRO A 59 0.27 13.02 -0.34
CA PRO A 59 -0.38 13.71 0.76
C PRO A 59 -1.52 14.65 0.32
N VAL A 60 -1.49 15.15 -0.92
CA VAL A 60 -2.56 15.98 -1.48
C VAL A 60 -3.78 15.11 -1.80
N LEU A 61 -3.59 13.97 -2.48
CA LEU A 61 -4.69 13.05 -2.80
C LEU A 61 -5.31 12.44 -1.53
N ILE A 62 -4.48 12.03 -0.56
CA ILE A 62 -4.96 11.50 0.72
C ILE A 62 -5.83 12.53 1.44
N ARG A 63 -5.40 13.80 1.42
CA ARG A 63 -6.18 14.89 2.00
C ARG A 63 -7.50 15.11 1.26
N ASP A 64 -7.52 15.01 -0.06
CA ASP A 64 -8.74 15.13 -0.84
C ASP A 64 -9.72 13.97 -0.53
N TRP A 65 -9.23 12.75 -0.34
CA TRP A 65 -10.07 11.62 0.09
C TRP A 65 -10.64 11.83 1.49
N ASN A 66 -9.85 12.32 2.44
CA ASN A 66 -10.33 12.62 3.78
C ASN A 66 -11.42 13.70 3.76
N LEU A 67 -11.30 14.73 2.91
CA LEU A 67 -12.34 15.73 2.70
C LEU A 67 -13.60 15.14 2.05
N ALA A 68 -13.44 14.11 1.21
CA ALA A 68 -14.53 13.36 0.60
C ALA A 68 -15.16 12.29 1.52
N GLY A 69 -14.68 12.15 2.77
CA GLY A 69 -15.25 11.26 3.78
C GLY A 69 -14.55 9.92 3.94
N LEU A 70 -13.40 9.70 3.29
CA LEU A 70 -12.57 8.53 3.57
C LEU A 70 -12.06 8.60 5.03
N PRO A 71 -12.15 7.52 5.82
CA PRO A 71 -11.57 7.50 7.15
C PRO A 71 -10.05 7.70 7.14
N THR A 72 -9.51 8.41 8.14
CA THR A 72 -8.09 8.75 8.23
C THR A 72 -7.21 7.62 8.78
N ASP A 73 -7.74 6.41 8.92
CA ASP A 73 -6.95 5.26 9.39
C ASP A 73 -6.04 4.72 8.29
N SER A 74 -4.99 4.01 8.69
CA SER A 74 -3.98 3.48 7.76
C SER A 74 -4.58 2.46 6.79
N PHE A 75 -5.56 1.66 7.21
CA PHE A 75 -6.19 0.65 6.35
C PHE A 75 -7.02 1.29 5.24
N SER A 76 -7.83 2.30 5.57
CA SER A 76 -8.60 3.09 4.60
C SER A 76 -7.70 3.82 3.62
N THR A 77 -6.61 4.42 4.12
CA THR A 77 -5.60 5.09 3.30
C THR A 77 -4.90 4.10 2.34
N GLU A 78 -4.48 2.93 2.82
CA GLU A 78 -3.90 1.87 1.98
C GLU A 78 -4.86 1.41 0.89
N ASN A 79 -6.15 1.23 1.21
CA ASN A 79 -7.15 0.86 0.23
C ASN A 79 -7.30 1.95 -0.85
N GLY A 80 -7.34 3.23 -0.45
CA GLY A 80 -7.35 4.36 -1.38
C GLY A 80 -6.16 4.38 -2.32
N ILE A 81 -4.95 4.12 -1.79
CA ILE A 81 -3.71 4.01 -2.58
C ILE A 81 -3.80 2.85 -3.57
N ILE A 82 -4.23 1.66 -3.12
CA ILE A 82 -4.35 0.46 -3.97
C ILE A 82 -5.35 0.70 -5.10
N ILE A 83 -6.53 1.26 -4.80
CA ILE A 83 -7.58 1.56 -5.79
C ILE A 83 -7.08 2.56 -6.83
N THR A 84 -6.39 3.61 -6.40
CA THR A 84 -5.91 4.68 -7.29
C THR A 84 -4.75 4.21 -8.19
N ASN A 85 -3.93 3.26 -7.72
CA ASN A 85 -2.81 2.69 -8.47
C ASN A 85 -3.16 1.40 -9.22
N ALA A 86 -4.34 0.82 -9.00
CA ALA A 86 -4.79 -0.37 -9.71
C ALA A 86 -5.11 -0.03 -11.18
N ARG A 87 -4.42 -0.69 -12.11
CA ARG A 87 -4.66 -0.51 -13.56
C ARG A 87 -5.98 -1.12 -14.07
N ARG A 88 -6.66 -1.92 -13.24
CA ARG A 88 -7.94 -2.56 -13.57
C ARG A 88 -9.00 -2.01 -12.62
N TRP A 89 -10.24 -1.89 -13.09
CA TRP A 89 -11.39 -1.52 -12.27
C TRP A 89 -11.46 -2.42 -11.03
N PRO A 90 -11.25 -1.89 -9.81
CA PRO A 90 -11.27 -2.70 -8.61
C PRO A 90 -12.72 -3.11 -8.30
N LEU A 91 -12.91 -4.37 -7.96
CA LEU A 91 -14.19 -4.84 -7.42
C LEU A 91 -14.23 -4.46 -5.93
N LEU A 92 -14.99 -3.42 -5.60
CA LEU A 92 -15.21 -2.99 -4.23
C LEU A 92 -16.14 -3.98 -3.53
N ILE A 93 -15.61 -4.68 -2.51
CA ILE A 93 -16.41 -5.52 -1.62
C ILE A 93 -16.59 -4.71 -0.33
N ASP A 94 -17.66 -3.94 -0.26
CA ASP A 94 -17.94 -3.05 0.84
C ASP A 94 -19.29 -3.38 1.51
N PRO A 95 -19.28 -4.16 2.61
CA PRO A 95 -20.49 -4.47 3.37
C PRO A 95 -21.01 -3.30 4.21
N GLN A 96 -20.27 -2.17 4.32
CA GLN A 96 -20.62 -1.01 5.15
C GLN A 96 -21.12 0.21 4.34
N GLY A 97 -20.95 0.24 3.01
CA GLY A 97 -21.44 1.32 2.14
C GLY A 97 -20.61 2.61 2.19
N GLN A 98 -19.33 2.53 2.57
CA GLN A 98 -18.35 3.61 2.54
C GLN A 98 -17.70 3.84 1.15
N ALA A 99 -17.87 2.93 0.20
CA ALA A 99 -17.33 3.00 -1.15
C ALA A 99 -18.46 3.27 -2.15
N SER A 100 -18.94 4.52 -2.19
CA SER A 100 -19.90 5.02 -3.19
C SER A 100 -19.25 5.95 -4.20
#